data_AF-A0A1H0UGT9-F1
#
_entry.id   AF-A0A1H0UGT9-F1
#
_cell.length_a   1.000
_cell.length_b   1.000
_cell.length_c   1.000
_cell.angle_alpha   90.00
_cell.angle_beta   90.00
_cell.angle_gamma   90.00
#
_symmetry.space_group_name_H-M   'P 1'
#
loop_
_entity.id
_entity.type
_entity.pdbx_description
1 polymer ?
#
loop_
_entity_poly.entity_id
_entity_poly.type
_entity_poly.pdbx_seq_one_letter_code
_entity_poly.pdbx_strand_id
1 'polypeptide(L)'
;MASRSPLRPCALVVATALALPLAACGGPDRLEGTVVAVDDTGQKDRPLGGGWVAVLEDDSLTDFLGQSGIDVPGSADLPYAAGRVLHDDVTSAGGVLAPIDDKGRFTLTATGRRTLCRLVEAPQVDLLKGCATITVPATGRLELGTGEGGLTATLDD
;
A
#
# COMPACT_ATOMS: atom_id res chain seq x y z
N MET A 1 59.51 15.36 57.39
CA MET A 1 59.22 14.02 57.95
C MET A 1 58.34 13.28 56.96
N ALA A 2 58.74 12.06 56.61
CA ALA A 2 58.14 11.20 55.59
C ALA A 2 56.76 10.67 55.98
N SER A 3 55.96 10.23 54.98
CA SER A 3 55.44 8.85 54.86
C SER A 3 54.22 8.82 53.91
N ARG A 4 54.42 8.35 52.67
CA ARG A 4 53.98 7.04 52.11
C ARG A 4 52.61 7.08 51.41
N SER A 5 52.68 6.96 50.08
CA SER A 5 51.61 6.54 49.19
C SER A 5 51.30 5.05 49.35
N PRO A 6 50.07 4.63 49.02
CA PRO A 6 49.89 3.39 48.27
C PRO A 6 49.10 3.59 46.97
N LEU A 7 49.71 3.05 45.90
CA LEU A 7 49.15 2.80 44.57
C LEU A 7 48.05 1.71 44.61
N ARG A 8 47.05 1.84 43.74
CA ARG A 8 46.24 0.76 43.11
C ARG A 8 45.07 1.37 42.29
N PRO A 9 44.49 0.67 41.31
CA PRO A 9 45.08 -0.17 40.26
C PRO A 9 44.57 0.20 38.84
N CYS A 10 45.23 -0.34 37.83
CA CYS A 10 44.85 -0.33 36.41
C CYS A 10 43.37 -0.71 36.19
N ALA A 11 42.60 0.22 35.61
CA ALA A 11 41.36 -0.14 34.93
C ALA A 11 41.69 -0.43 33.46
N LEU A 12 41.79 -1.73 33.17
CA LEU A 12 41.88 -2.30 31.84
C LEU A 12 40.52 -2.08 31.14
N VAL A 13 40.40 -1.10 30.26
CA VAL A 13 39.18 -0.96 29.42
C VAL A 13 39.36 -1.83 28.19
N VAL A 14 38.67 -2.97 28.21
CA VAL A 14 38.54 -3.92 27.11
C VAL A 14 37.89 -3.21 25.91
N ALA A 15 38.64 -3.07 24.82
CA ALA A 15 38.10 -2.62 23.54
C ALA A 15 37.13 -3.68 23.00
N THR A 16 35.83 -3.46 23.20
CA THR A 16 34.80 -4.27 22.56
C THR A 16 34.66 -3.81 21.12
N ALA A 17 35.35 -4.49 20.21
CA ALA A 17 35.10 -4.37 18.79
C ALA A 17 33.69 -4.93 18.50
N LEU A 18 32.68 -4.05 18.52
CA LEU A 18 31.37 -4.35 17.98
C LEU A 18 31.54 -4.55 16.47
N ALA A 19 31.60 -5.82 16.07
CA ALA A 19 31.29 -6.22 14.72
C ALA A 19 29.83 -5.85 14.45
N LEU A 20 29.61 -4.68 13.86
CA LEU A 20 28.34 -4.31 13.27
C LEU A 20 28.02 -5.37 12.21
N PRO A 21 26.95 -6.18 12.36
CA PRO A 21 26.44 -6.87 11.20
C PRO A 21 26.02 -5.78 10.23
N LEU A 22 26.61 -5.77 9.05
CA LEU A 22 26.04 -5.10 7.88
C LEU A 22 24.69 -5.76 7.63
N ALA A 23 23.67 -5.32 8.37
CA ALA A 23 22.29 -5.55 8.01
C ALA A 23 22.17 -5.04 6.58
N ALA A 24 21.96 -5.96 5.65
CA ALA A 24 21.62 -5.64 4.29
C ALA A 24 20.50 -4.60 4.35
N CYS A 25 20.78 -3.38 3.90
CA CYS A 25 19.77 -2.38 3.65
C CYS A 25 18.92 -2.89 2.47
N GLY A 26 18.06 -3.87 2.72
CA GLY A 26 16.84 -4.04 1.93
C GLY A 26 16.07 -2.75 2.13
N GLY A 27 16.03 -1.91 1.09
CA GLY A 27 15.14 -0.76 1.07
C GLY A 27 13.71 -1.22 1.38
N PRO A 28 12.83 -0.32 1.83
CA PRO A 28 11.44 -0.69 2.12
C PRO A 28 10.85 -1.41 0.90
N ASP A 29 10.26 -2.58 1.14
CA ASP A 29 9.57 -3.36 0.11
C ASP A 29 8.64 -2.43 -0.65
N ARG A 30 8.86 -2.35 -1.97
CA ARG A 30 8.18 -1.38 -2.83
C ARG A 30 7.72 -2.09 -4.09
N LEU A 31 6.41 -2.12 -4.28
CA LEU A 31 5.80 -2.63 -5.49
C LEU A 31 5.39 -1.45 -6.37
N GLU A 32 5.89 -1.44 -7.61
CA GLU A 32 5.41 -0.51 -8.63
C GLU A 32 4.09 -1.02 -9.20
N GLY A 33 3.16 -0.11 -9.48
CA GLY A 33 1.94 -0.49 -10.18
C GLY A 33 1.45 0.54 -11.19
N THR A 34 0.56 0.09 -12.07
CA THR A 34 -0.11 0.92 -13.09
C THR A 34 -1.60 0.65 -13.07
N VAL A 35 -2.41 1.69 -13.24
CA VAL A 35 -3.86 1.59 -13.45
C VAL A 35 -4.14 1.78 -14.94
N VAL A 36 -4.91 0.87 -15.53
CA VAL A 36 -5.26 0.87 -16.96
C VAL A 36 -6.75 0.76 -17.17
N ALA A 37 -7.23 1.36 -18.27
CA ALA A 37 -8.54 1.10 -18.82
C ALA A 37 -8.43 -0.14 -19.71
N VAL A 38 -9.20 -1.17 -19.38
CA VAL A 38 -9.29 -2.41 -20.16
C VAL A 38 -10.41 -2.26 -21.18
N ASP A 39 -10.12 -2.60 -22.43
CA ASP A 39 -11.07 -2.54 -23.54
C ASP A 39 -11.25 -3.90 -24.20
N ASP A 40 -12.45 -4.48 -24.05
CA ASP A 40 -12.80 -5.78 -24.63
C ASP A 40 -13.03 -5.73 -26.15
N THR A 41 -12.97 -4.55 -26.77
CA THR A 41 -13.08 -4.37 -28.22
C THR A 41 -11.77 -4.63 -28.98
N GLY A 42 -10.69 -5.02 -28.28
CA GLY A 42 -9.39 -5.34 -28.87
C GLY A 42 -8.48 -4.13 -29.09
N GLN A 43 -8.82 -2.98 -28.52
CA GLN A 43 -7.88 -1.87 -28.40
C GLN A 43 -6.83 -2.16 -27.34
N LYS A 44 -5.68 -1.48 -27.42
CA LYS A 44 -4.67 -1.58 -26.37
C LYS A 44 -5.15 -0.90 -25.11
N ASP A 45 -4.85 -1.51 -23.97
CA ASP A 45 -5.09 -0.91 -22.66
C ASP A 45 -4.40 0.46 -22.56
N ARG A 46 -5.06 1.38 -21.85
CA ARG A 46 -4.61 2.77 -21.74
C ARG A 46 -4.43 3.15 -20.29
N PRO A 47 -3.32 3.77 -19.90
CA PRO A 47 -3.12 4.21 -18.53
C PRO A 47 -4.20 5.20 -18.10
N LEU A 48 -4.67 5.05 -16.86
CA LEU A 48 -5.65 5.92 -16.21
C LEU A 48 -4.99 6.70 -15.08
N GLY A 49 -4.69 7.96 -15.34
CA GLY A 49 -4.09 8.85 -14.35
C GLY A 49 -5.07 9.43 -13.33
N GLY A 50 -4.52 9.90 -12.21
CA GLY A 50 -5.22 10.63 -11.16
C GLY A 50 -6.03 9.78 -10.19
N GLY A 51 -6.38 10.39 -9.06
CA GLY A 51 -7.05 9.71 -7.95
C GLY A 51 -6.09 8.88 -7.09
N TRP A 52 -6.63 7.84 -6.48
CA TRP A 52 -5.95 7.06 -5.45
C TRP A 52 -6.23 5.57 -5.58
N VAL A 53 -5.28 4.77 -5.11
CA VAL A 53 -5.52 3.37 -4.74
C VAL A 53 -5.62 3.32 -3.22
N ALA A 54 -6.80 2.97 -2.70
CA ALA A 54 -6.96 2.62 -1.29
C ALA A 54 -6.50 1.18 -1.08
N VAL A 55 -5.64 0.97 -0.09
CA VAL A 55 -5.05 -0.31 0.27
C VAL A 55 -5.54 -0.69 1.66
N LEU A 56 -6.33 -1.75 1.73
CA LEU A 56 -7.08 -2.15 2.91
C LEU A 56 -6.81 -3.61 3.27
N GLU A 57 -6.90 -3.94 4.55
CA GLU A 57 -7.13 -5.31 5.01
C GLU A 57 -8.64 -5.64 4.94
N ASP A 58 -9.01 -6.91 5.06
CA ASP A 58 -10.41 -7.35 4.96
C ASP A 58 -11.31 -6.68 6.01
N ASP A 59 -10.84 -6.58 7.27
CA ASP A 59 -11.60 -5.93 8.35
C ASP A 59 -11.72 -4.41 8.08
N SER A 60 -10.64 -3.77 7.65
CA SER A 60 -10.63 -2.35 7.27
C SER A 60 -11.56 -2.03 6.10
N LEU A 61 -11.72 -2.94 5.13
CA LEU A 61 -12.64 -2.76 4.01
C LEU A 61 -14.09 -2.66 4.52
N THR A 62 -14.47 -3.52 5.45
CA THR A 62 -15.82 -3.55 6.02
C THR A 62 -16.12 -2.24 6.75
N ASP A 63 -15.18 -1.78 7.59
CA ASP A 63 -15.32 -0.53 8.32
C ASP A 63 -15.37 0.69 7.38
N PHE A 64 -14.49 0.72 6.38
CA PHE A 64 -14.44 1.79 5.38
C PHE A 64 -15.77 1.92 4.62
N LEU A 65 -16.27 0.83 4.05
CA LEU A 65 -17.53 0.85 3.29
C LEU A 65 -18.71 1.21 4.19
N GLY A 66 -18.76 0.66 5.41
CA GLY A 66 -19.80 0.96 6.39
C GLY A 66 -19.83 2.44 6.80
N GLN A 67 -18.68 3.06 7.05
CA GLN A 67 -18.56 4.50 7.36
C GLN A 67 -19.05 5.37 6.21
N SER A 68 -18.78 4.95 4.96
CA SER A 68 -19.27 5.61 3.75
C SER A 68 -20.74 5.30 3.41
N GLY A 69 -21.44 4.50 4.23
CA GLY A 69 -22.83 4.12 3.99
C GLY A 69 -23.04 3.21 2.78
N ILE A 70 -22.01 2.45 2.40
CA ILE A 70 -22.01 1.48 1.31
C ILE A 70 -22.15 0.08 1.91
N ASP A 71 -23.16 -0.67 1.48
CA ASP A 71 -23.29 -2.08 1.86
C ASP A 71 -22.08 -2.87 1.37
N VAL A 72 -21.52 -3.73 2.23
CA VAL A 72 -20.36 -4.55 1.86
C VAL A 72 -20.80 -5.61 0.85
N PRO A 73 -20.33 -5.55 -0.41
CA PRO A 73 -20.70 -6.52 -1.42
C PRO A 73 -20.07 -7.88 -1.14
N GLY A 74 -20.69 -8.94 -1.66
CA GLY A 74 -20.02 -10.23 -1.75
C GLY A 74 -18.78 -10.17 -2.63
N SER A 75 -17.87 -11.14 -2.50
CA SER A 75 -16.60 -11.14 -3.24
C SER A 75 -16.75 -11.09 -4.76
N ALA A 76 -17.85 -11.62 -5.31
CA ALA A 76 -18.14 -11.58 -6.75
C ALA A 76 -18.56 -10.18 -7.24
N ASP A 77 -19.13 -9.36 -6.36
CA ASP A 77 -19.66 -8.03 -6.68
C ASP A 77 -18.67 -6.91 -6.28
N LEU A 78 -17.64 -7.25 -5.51
CA LEU A 78 -16.59 -6.33 -5.06
C LEU A 78 -15.89 -5.57 -6.21
N PRO A 79 -15.60 -6.18 -7.38
CA PRO A 79 -15.08 -5.46 -8.56
C PRO A 79 -15.98 -4.31 -9.04
N TYR A 80 -17.26 -4.34 -8.70
CA TYR A 80 -18.27 -3.36 -9.10
C TYR A 80 -18.68 -2.41 -7.96
N ALA A 81 -18.05 -2.54 -6.78
CA ALA A 81 -18.31 -1.66 -5.65
C ALA A 81 -18.18 -0.19 -6.07
N ALA A 82 -19.22 0.60 -5.82
CA ALA A 82 -19.26 1.99 -6.24
C ALA A 82 -20.00 2.84 -5.22
N GLY A 83 -19.57 4.08 -5.07
CA GLY A 83 -20.16 5.01 -4.12
C GLY A 83 -19.33 6.28 -3.97
N ARG A 84 -19.83 7.19 -3.14
CA ARG A 84 -19.09 8.38 -2.70
C ARG A 84 -18.47 8.04 -1.36
N VAL A 85 -17.18 8.31 -1.22
CA VAL A 85 -16.43 8.01 -0.02
C VAL A 85 -15.62 9.24 0.40
N LEU A 86 -15.37 9.41 1.68
CA LEU A 86 -14.43 10.43 2.14
C LEU A 86 -13.02 9.86 2.12
N HIS A 87 -12.08 10.69 1.70
CA HIS A 87 -10.65 10.37 1.74
C HIS A 87 -10.21 9.91 3.14
N ASP A 88 -10.69 10.61 4.18
CA ASP A 88 -10.34 10.36 5.57
C ASP A 88 -10.90 9.03 6.10
N ASP A 89 -12.00 8.51 5.54
CA ASP A 89 -12.61 7.24 5.96
C ASP A 89 -11.65 6.07 5.73
N VAL A 90 -10.88 6.10 4.64
CA VAL A 90 -9.88 5.05 4.33
C VAL A 90 -8.83 4.98 5.43
N THR A 91 -8.27 6.13 5.82
CA THR A 91 -7.25 6.18 6.87
C THR A 91 -7.82 5.88 8.26
N SER A 92 -9.06 6.30 8.52
CA SER A 92 -9.77 6.02 9.77
C SER A 92 -10.07 4.54 9.95
N ALA A 93 -10.30 3.82 8.85
CA ALA A 93 -10.44 2.36 8.83
C ALA A 93 -9.09 1.61 8.91
N GLY A 94 -7.96 2.31 9.01
CA GLY A 94 -6.62 1.72 9.05
C GLY A 94 -6.02 1.40 7.68
N GLY A 95 -6.67 1.86 6.60
CA GLY A 95 -6.15 1.77 5.24
C GLY A 95 -5.06 2.80 4.92
N VAL A 96 -4.44 2.62 3.77
CA VAL A 96 -3.44 3.56 3.22
C VAL A 96 -3.85 3.98 1.82
N LEU A 97 -3.57 5.24 1.47
CA LEU A 97 -3.83 5.78 0.14
C LEU A 97 -2.53 5.93 -0.63
N ALA A 98 -2.46 5.31 -1.81
CA ALA A 98 -1.37 5.47 -2.76
C ALA A 98 -1.84 6.39 -3.91
N PRO A 99 -1.19 7.54 -4.13
CA PRO A 99 -1.57 8.44 -5.22
C PRO A 99 -1.28 7.80 -6.58
N ILE A 100 -2.15 8.06 -7.55
CA ILE A 100 -1.97 7.68 -8.95
C ILE A 100 -1.49 8.91 -9.72
N ASP A 101 -0.32 8.82 -10.37
CA ASP A 101 0.24 9.91 -11.16
C ASP A 101 -0.55 10.17 -12.47
N ASP A 102 -0.14 11.18 -13.24
CA ASP A 102 -0.74 11.54 -14.52
C ASP A 102 -0.65 10.45 -15.61
N LYS A 103 0.21 9.46 -15.39
CA LYS A 103 0.48 8.30 -16.27
C LYS A 103 -0.09 7.00 -15.71
N GLY A 104 -0.95 7.09 -14.69
CA GLY A 104 -1.59 5.93 -14.08
C GLY A 104 -0.69 5.13 -13.14
N ARG A 105 0.50 5.62 -12.80
CA ARG A 105 1.47 4.89 -11.97
C ARG A 105 1.28 5.19 -10.50
N PHE A 106 1.49 4.17 -9.68
CA PHE A 106 1.45 4.26 -8.23
C PHE A 106 2.53 3.37 -7.61
N THR A 107 2.67 3.46 -6.29
CA THR A 107 3.63 2.68 -5.53
C THR A 107 3.00 2.19 -4.24
N LEU A 108 3.15 0.90 -3.94
CA LEU A 108 2.70 0.29 -2.69
C LEU A 108 3.90 -0.09 -1.83
N THR A 109 3.73 0.04 -0.51
CA THR A 109 4.67 -0.46 0.50
C THR A 109 4.07 -1.58 1.35
N ALA A 110 2.81 -1.93 1.11
CA ALA A 110 2.12 -2.99 1.81
C ALA A 110 2.36 -4.33 1.12
N THR A 111 2.50 -5.40 1.91
CA THR A 111 2.62 -6.78 1.43
C THR A 111 1.51 -7.65 2.03
N GLY A 112 1.37 -8.87 1.51
CA GLY A 112 0.37 -9.84 1.96
C GLY A 112 -0.99 -9.65 1.31
N ARG A 113 -2.02 -10.31 1.85
CA ARG A 113 -3.39 -10.22 1.32
C ARG A 113 -3.97 -8.83 1.61
N ARG A 114 -4.39 -8.14 0.54
CA ARG A 114 -4.94 -6.79 0.58
C ARG A 114 -6.14 -6.69 -0.35
N THR A 115 -7.05 -5.78 -0.03
CA THR A 115 -8.03 -5.27 -0.97
C THR A 115 -7.58 -3.91 -1.48
N LEU A 116 -7.54 -3.77 -2.81
CA LEU A 116 -7.16 -2.55 -3.51
C LEU A 116 -8.41 -1.95 -4.13
N CYS A 117 -8.75 -0.72 -3.77
CA CYS A 117 -9.91 -0.02 -4.31
C CYS A 117 -9.47 1.20 -5.12
N ARG A 118 -10.07 1.41 -6.28
CA ARG A 118 -9.79 2.59 -7.10
C ARG A 118 -10.69 3.73 -6.67
N LEU A 119 -10.09 4.85 -6.31
CA LEU A 119 -10.77 6.09 -5.97
C LEU A 119 -10.47 7.14 -7.03
N VAL A 120 -11.50 7.81 -7.54
CA VAL A 120 -11.36 8.93 -8.48
C VAL A 120 -11.77 10.20 -7.76
N GLU A 121 -10.86 11.18 -7.73
CA GLU A 121 -11.12 12.46 -7.09
C GLU A 121 -12.32 13.17 -7.73
N ALA A 122 -13.23 13.66 -6.89
CA ALA A 122 -14.33 14.52 -7.28
C ALA A 122 -14.45 15.69 -6.28
N PRO A 123 -15.21 16.75 -6.61
CA PRO A 123 -15.42 17.84 -5.66
C PRO A 123 -16.03 17.29 -4.36
N GLN A 124 -15.34 17.54 -3.24
CA GLN A 124 -15.73 17.25 -1.85
C GLN A 124 -15.66 15.78 -1.41
N VAL A 125 -15.59 14.82 -2.33
CA VAL A 125 -15.58 13.37 -2.04
C VAL A 125 -14.77 12.64 -3.10
N ASP A 126 -14.32 11.43 -2.79
CA ASP A 126 -13.79 10.50 -3.78
C ASP A 126 -14.91 9.59 -4.31
N LEU A 127 -14.78 9.15 -5.56
CA LEU A 127 -15.67 8.16 -6.17
C LEU A 127 -14.99 6.80 -6.14
N LEU A 128 -15.58 5.86 -5.40
CA LEU A 128 -15.19 4.45 -5.44
C LEU A 128 -15.56 3.85 -6.81
N LYS A 129 -14.59 3.19 -7.45
CA LYS A 129 -14.66 2.59 -8.78
C LYS A 129 -14.15 1.16 -8.78
N GLY A 130 -14.73 0.34 -7.90
CA GLY A 130 -14.41 -1.07 -7.74
C GLY A 130 -13.29 -1.33 -6.74
N CYS A 131 -13.24 -2.58 -6.29
CA CYS A 131 -12.23 -3.11 -5.40
C CYS A 131 -11.80 -4.51 -5.87
N ALA A 132 -10.54 -4.87 -5.67
CA ALA A 132 -9.98 -6.17 -6.02
C ALA A 132 -9.12 -6.71 -4.87
N THR A 133 -9.33 -7.97 -4.49
CA THR A 133 -8.49 -8.65 -3.49
C THR A 133 -7.31 -9.34 -4.17
N ILE A 134 -6.10 -9.11 -3.65
CA ILE A 134 -4.87 -9.71 -4.17
C ILE A 134 -3.88 -10.00 -3.04
N THR A 135 -2.94 -10.92 -3.26
CA THR A 135 -1.78 -11.08 -2.39
C THR A 135 -0.61 -10.29 -2.97
N VAL A 136 -0.25 -9.19 -2.33
CA VAL A 136 0.78 -8.25 -2.79
C VAL A 136 2.17 -8.81 -2.43
N PRO A 137 3.05 -9.09 -3.41
CA PRO A 137 4.40 -9.55 -3.16
C PRO A 137 5.30 -8.40 -2.69
N ALA A 138 6.48 -8.73 -2.14
CA ALA A 138 7.48 -7.73 -1.76
C ALA A 138 8.10 -7.00 -2.97
N THR A 139 8.13 -7.67 -4.12
CA THR A 139 8.71 -7.17 -5.39
C THR A 139 7.88 -7.65 -6.57
N GLY A 140 7.93 -6.91 -7.69
CA GLY A 140 7.19 -7.24 -8.92
C GLY A 140 6.56 -6.01 -9.54
N ARG A 141 5.62 -6.22 -10.45
CA ARG A 141 4.74 -5.17 -10.99
C ARG A 141 3.29 -5.57 -10.82
N LEU A 142 2.47 -4.59 -10.45
CA LEU A 142 1.04 -4.75 -10.28
C LEU A 142 0.29 -3.93 -11.33
N GLU A 143 -0.66 -4.54 -12.01
CA GLU A 143 -1.60 -3.84 -12.87
C GLU A 143 -3.00 -3.86 -12.25
N LEU A 144 -3.66 -2.70 -12.24
CA LEU A 144 -5.07 -2.55 -11.88
C LEU A 144 -5.87 -2.23 -13.14
N GLY A 145 -6.64 -3.19 -13.64
CA GLY A 145 -7.51 -3.03 -14.79
C GLY A 145 -8.89 -2.49 -14.39
N THR A 146 -9.37 -1.46 -15.06
CA THR A 146 -10.75 -0.95 -14.92
C THR A 146 -11.47 -1.04 -16.25
N GLY A 147 -12.57 -1.79 -16.31
CA GLY A 147 -13.37 -1.95 -17.52
C GLY A 147 -14.82 -2.33 -17.24
N GLU A 148 -15.50 -2.92 -18.22
CA GLU A 148 -16.89 -3.39 -18.07
C GLU A 148 -17.01 -4.52 -17.04
N GLY A 149 -15.96 -5.33 -16.87
CA GLY A 149 -15.85 -6.38 -15.85
C GLY A 149 -15.53 -5.88 -14.43
N GLY A 150 -15.52 -4.57 -14.19
CA GLY A 150 -15.16 -3.98 -12.90
C GLY A 150 -13.64 -3.82 -12.73
N LEU A 151 -13.21 -3.67 -11.47
CA LEU A 151 -11.79 -3.55 -11.12
C LEU A 151 -11.16 -4.95 -10.99
N THR A 152 -10.04 -5.16 -11.67
CA THR A 152 -9.20 -6.35 -11.55
C THR A 152 -7.79 -5.98 -11.08
N ALA A 153 -7.07 -6.94 -10.51
CA ALA A 153 -5.68 -6.79 -10.10
C ALA A 153 -4.87 -8.00 -10.57
N THR A 154 -3.78 -7.75 -11.30
CA THR A 154 -2.91 -8.78 -11.88
C THR A 154 -1.44 -8.47 -11.57
N LEU A 155 -0.65 -9.51 -11.32
CA LEU A 155 0.79 -9.39 -11.16
C LEU A 155 1.46 -9.75 -12.48
N ASP A 156 2.38 -8.92 -12.93
CA ASP A 156 3.29 -9.27 -14.01
C ASP A 156 4.55 -9.91 -13.40
N ASP A 157 4.90 -11.09 -13.90
CA ASP A 157 6.12 -11.83 -13.57
C ASP A 157 7.36 -11.27 -14.28
#